data_AF-A0A6S6XTP4-F1
#
_entry.id   AF-A0A6S6XTP4-F1
#
_cell.length_a   1.000
_cell.length_b   1.000
_cell.length_c   1.000
_cell.angle_alpha   90.00
_cell.angle_beta   90.00
_cell.angle_gamma   90.00
#
_symmetry.space_group_name_H-M   'P 1'
#
loop_
_entity.id
_entity.type
_entity.pdbx_description
1 polymer ?
#
loop_
_entity_poly.entity_id
_entity_poly.type
_entity_poly.pdbx_seq_one_letter_code
_entity_poly.pdbx_strand_id
1 'polypeptide(L)'
;MTKASEPKSLPRRTVVPDSLDLRDRPYQPAIAVHPAPELLPALALPVLNQQQTSACTGFALANVVNFLQRRLVPAAPPASPYMLYSMARRYDEFPGASADTGSSLRGAMKGWYRHGVCREALWPRLTMPASASSAAADWWRDAATRPLGAYYRVDTRSITDMHVALNEVGILYASAVCHEGWDQGFGVPGAAGHHWSIPFREAAPDDGGHAFVIVGYTAEGFVIQNSWGEGWGSKGLALLSYADWSTHAMDCWVAQLGVATTQHQAIAAAVSLRSSQGKIALAGDTVLRDREISPFIIDMENNGVLSGSGRFRTQPGDVADLFNVHLAEARRLWGLQDHEPADIVLYAHGGLVGEDDAAATAATWIPALYEARIFPVFLMWETDFWSTVKNRLADLVSGQPRPTGGLGDQLKRFWNQRLEKLLAGPGTQMWGEMKQNADALSGTANSGGRLLYQAAQASSAFDARRDRLHLIGHSAGSIVHSHVVDRLCQRGWTFDSLNLMAPAVTVDLFSRTVVPRLKDGGVRRMHQFHLSDPVERVDPTCKAILGYSRSLLYLVSESFEHGTRTPVLGMEKYFSGAVAGLSNVQAWAAPGAESQSSTHGGFDDDPATRASVIKLIKSA
;
A
#
# COMPACT_ATOMS: atom_id res chain seq x y z
N MET A 1 12.55 -11.15 -56.57
CA MET A 1 12.49 -10.21 -55.42
C MET A 1 12.08 -11.01 -54.20
N THR A 2 13.06 -11.53 -53.47
CA THR A 2 12.87 -12.19 -52.17
C THR A 2 12.45 -11.13 -51.16
N LYS A 3 11.30 -11.31 -50.51
CA LYS A 3 10.89 -10.51 -49.35
C LYS A 3 12.01 -10.63 -48.30
N ALA A 4 12.70 -9.54 -48.02
CA ALA A 4 13.50 -9.44 -46.80
C ALA A 4 12.54 -9.67 -45.63
N SER A 5 12.77 -10.74 -44.86
CA SER A 5 12.06 -10.97 -43.60
C SER A 5 12.39 -9.80 -42.68
N GLU A 6 11.37 -9.14 -42.15
CA GLU A 6 11.54 -8.21 -41.03
C GLU A 6 12.34 -8.91 -39.91
N PRO A 7 13.30 -8.23 -39.25
CA PRO A 7 14.03 -8.82 -38.14
C PRO A 7 13.03 -9.24 -37.06
N LYS A 8 13.03 -10.53 -36.70
CA LYS A 8 12.25 -11.02 -35.55
C LYS A 8 12.73 -10.27 -34.31
N SER A 9 11.89 -9.38 -33.77
CA SER A 9 12.20 -8.68 -32.53
C SER A 9 12.28 -9.70 -31.40
N LEU A 10 13.45 -9.83 -30.78
CA LEU A 10 13.63 -10.71 -29.62
C LEU A 10 12.70 -10.28 -28.47
N PRO A 11 12.23 -11.22 -27.64
CA PRO A 11 11.46 -10.88 -26.45
C PRO A 11 12.25 -10.01 -25.47
N ARG A 12 11.55 -9.17 -24.70
CA ARG A 12 12.19 -8.33 -23.69
C ARG A 12 12.71 -9.13 -22.49
N ARG A 13 13.92 -8.80 -22.05
CA ARG A 13 14.65 -9.40 -20.92
C ARG A 13 14.90 -8.32 -19.87
N THR A 14 13.98 -8.20 -18.92
CA THR A 14 13.88 -7.04 -18.02
C THR A 14 13.68 -7.44 -16.56
N VAL A 15 13.90 -8.70 -16.19
CA VAL A 15 13.89 -9.07 -14.76
C VAL A 15 15.12 -8.44 -14.10
N VAL A 16 14.95 -7.94 -12.88
CA VAL A 16 16.04 -7.39 -12.08
C VAL A 16 16.31 -8.34 -10.92
N PRO A 17 17.59 -8.59 -10.54
CA PRO A 17 17.89 -9.42 -9.38
C PRO A 17 17.22 -8.89 -8.12
N ASP A 18 16.76 -9.78 -7.24
CA ASP A 18 16.21 -9.39 -5.95
C ASP A 18 17.30 -8.70 -5.10
N SER A 19 17.05 -7.49 -4.58
CA SER A 19 17.98 -6.84 -3.64
C SER A 19 18.18 -7.70 -2.39
N LEU A 20 19.22 -7.48 -1.58
CA LEU A 20 19.37 -8.23 -0.33
C LEU A 20 18.27 -7.87 0.68
N ASP A 21 17.45 -8.85 1.11
CA ASP A 21 16.48 -8.71 2.22
C ASP A 21 16.68 -9.84 3.22
N LEU A 22 17.11 -9.51 4.44
CA LEU A 22 17.38 -10.49 5.50
C LEU A 22 16.12 -11.18 6.05
N ARG A 23 14.93 -10.71 5.66
CA ARG A 23 13.63 -11.30 6.05
C ARG A 23 13.16 -12.37 5.08
N ASP A 24 13.84 -12.54 3.94
CA ASP A 24 13.59 -13.67 3.05
C ASP A 24 13.75 -14.98 3.84
N ARG A 25 12.73 -15.83 3.78
CA ARG A 25 12.77 -17.13 4.47
C ARG A 25 13.59 -18.09 3.61
N PRO A 26 14.76 -18.56 4.05
CA PRO A 26 15.52 -19.53 3.29
C PRO A 26 14.75 -20.86 3.26
N TYR A 27 14.74 -21.51 2.11
CA TYR A 27 14.24 -22.87 1.98
C TYR A 27 15.17 -23.80 2.75
N GLN A 28 14.59 -24.65 3.59
CA GLN A 28 15.31 -25.68 4.32
C GLN A 28 14.79 -27.04 3.81
N PRO A 29 15.60 -27.79 3.04
CA PRO A 29 15.15 -29.04 2.44
C PRO A 29 14.78 -30.06 3.51
N ALA A 30 13.63 -30.74 3.36
CA ALA A 30 13.30 -31.83 4.25
C ALA A 30 14.09 -33.09 3.88
N ILE A 31 14.62 -33.80 4.87
CA ILE A 31 15.21 -35.13 4.67
C ILE A 31 14.08 -36.18 4.67
N ALA A 32 13.09 -36.00 3.79
CA ALA A 32 11.89 -36.83 3.69
C ALA A 32 11.84 -37.63 2.38
N VAL A 33 12.46 -37.12 1.32
CA VAL A 33 12.44 -37.71 -0.02
C VAL A 33 13.88 -37.87 -0.52
N HIS A 34 14.18 -39.01 -1.14
CA HIS A 34 15.42 -39.22 -1.89
C HIS A 34 15.15 -38.85 -3.36
N PRO A 35 15.67 -37.72 -3.88
CA PRO A 35 15.47 -37.33 -5.28
C PRO A 35 15.93 -38.44 -6.25
N ALA A 36 15.11 -38.76 -7.25
CA ALA A 36 15.52 -39.67 -8.32
C ALA A 36 16.62 -39.02 -9.19
N PRO A 37 17.41 -39.77 -9.96
CA PRO A 37 18.42 -39.18 -10.87
C PRO A 37 17.84 -38.26 -11.96
N GLU A 38 16.56 -38.43 -12.27
CA GLU A 38 15.82 -37.63 -13.23
C GLU A 38 14.41 -37.38 -12.71
N LEU A 39 13.91 -36.17 -12.95
CA LEU A 39 12.52 -35.77 -12.73
C LEU A 39 12.05 -35.04 -13.98
N LEU A 40 11.12 -35.64 -14.72
CA LEU A 40 10.49 -35.01 -15.86
C LEU A 40 9.22 -34.25 -15.45
N PRO A 41 8.75 -33.26 -16.24
CA PRO A 41 7.56 -32.49 -15.92
C PRO A 41 6.34 -33.39 -15.67
N ALA A 42 5.81 -33.35 -14.44
CA ALA A 42 4.70 -34.21 -14.02
C ALA A 42 3.35 -33.83 -14.66
N LEU A 43 3.22 -32.58 -15.15
CA LEU A 43 1.99 -32.03 -15.72
C LEU A 43 2.31 -31.26 -16.99
N ALA A 44 1.45 -31.39 -18.01
CA ALA A 44 1.48 -30.53 -19.17
C ALA A 44 0.92 -29.15 -18.80
N LEU A 45 1.81 -28.17 -18.67
CA LEU A 45 1.47 -26.76 -18.49
C LEU A 45 1.30 -26.08 -19.84
N PRO A 46 0.44 -25.05 -19.95
CA PRO A 46 0.38 -24.25 -21.17
C PRO A 46 1.70 -23.48 -21.32
N VAL A 47 2.25 -23.47 -22.53
CA VAL A 47 3.40 -22.64 -22.86
C VAL A 47 2.89 -21.24 -23.18
N LEU A 48 3.13 -20.31 -22.26
CA LEU A 48 2.68 -18.94 -22.39
C LEU A 48 3.59 -18.13 -23.32
N ASN A 49 3.10 -16.98 -23.79
CA ASN A 49 3.87 -16.07 -24.62
C ASN A 49 3.69 -14.62 -24.16
N GLN A 50 4.74 -14.03 -23.57
CA GLN A 50 4.72 -12.64 -23.09
C GLN A 50 4.81 -11.60 -24.22
N GLN A 51 5.10 -12.05 -25.44
CA GLN A 51 5.30 -11.23 -26.62
C GLN A 51 6.37 -10.15 -26.37
N GLN A 52 6.05 -8.88 -26.62
CA GLN A 52 6.95 -7.74 -26.46
C GLN A 52 6.79 -7.02 -25.11
N THR A 53 6.08 -7.62 -24.16
CA THR A 53 5.94 -7.06 -22.80
C THR A 53 7.15 -7.40 -21.93
N SER A 54 7.39 -6.58 -20.90
CA SER A 54 8.43 -6.80 -19.89
C SER A 54 7.95 -7.73 -18.76
N ALA A 55 6.88 -8.51 -18.99
CA ALA A 55 6.09 -9.20 -17.97
C ALA A 55 6.58 -10.61 -17.57
N CYS A 56 7.82 -10.98 -17.91
CA CYS A 56 8.35 -12.35 -17.69
C CYS A 56 8.11 -12.88 -16.26
N THR A 57 8.25 -12.04 -15.24
CA THR A 57 7.98 -12.42 -13.84
C THR A 57 6.54 -12.89 -13.62
N GLY A 58 5.55 -12.13 -14.13
CA GLY A 58 4.15 -12.52 -14.04
C GLY A 58 3.81 -13.77 -14.86
N PHE A 59 4.43 -13.94 -16.03
CA PHE A 59 4.24 -15.12 -16.88
C PHE A 59 4.83 -16.41 -16.26
N ALA A 60 6.05 -16.34 -15.76
CA ALA A 60 6.67 -17.45 -15.06
C ALA A 60 5.92 -17.78 -13.75
N LEU A 61 5.53 -16.78 -12.95
CA LEU A 61 4.74 -17.02 -11.75
C LEU A 61 3.34 -17.57 -12.05
N ALA A 62 2.69 -17.17 -13.15
CA ALA A 62 1.42 -17.76 -13.58
C ALA A 62 1.56 -19.27 -13.85
N ASN A 63 2.68 -19.73 -14.42
CA ASN A 63 2.95 -21.17 -14.59
C ASN A 63 3.09 -21.90 -13.26
N VAL A 64 3.73 -21.28 -12.25
CA VAL A 64 3.79 -21.82 -10.88
C VAL A 64 2.37 -21.98 -10.30
N VAL A 65 1.54 -20.93 -10.38
CA VAL A 65 0.17 -20.99 -9.87
C VAL A 65 -0.68 -22.02 -10.62
N ASN A 66 -0.53 -22.09 -11.95
CA ASN A 66 -1.24 -23.06 -12.78
C ASN A 66 -0.85 -24.50 -12.44
N PHE A 67 0.45 -24.76 -12.25
CA PHE A 67 0.93 -26.07 -11.82
C PHE A 67 0.35 -26.48 -10.47
N LEU A 68 0.46 -25.60 -9.47
CA LEU A 68 0.00 -25.87 -8.11
C LEU A 68 -1.51 -26.10 -8.05
N GLN A 69 -2.30 -25.31 -8.80
CA GLN A 69 -3.75 -25.51 -8.89
C GLN A 69 -4.10 -26.82 -9.61
N ARG A 70 -3.45 -27.12 -10.75
CA ARG A 70 -3.77 -28.32 -11.56
C ARG A 70 -3.35 -29.62 -10.89
N ARG A 71 -2.34 -29.58 -10.01
CA ARG A 71 -1.98 -30.71 -9.15
C ARG A 71 -3.12 -31.09 -8.19
N LEU A 72 -3.96 -30.13 -7.80
CA LEU A 72 -5.14 -30.36 -6.94
C LEU A 72 -6.42 -30.59 -7.75
N VAL A 73 -6.64 -29.79 -8.80
CA VAL A 73 -7.83 -29.80 -9.65
C VAL A 73 -7.41 -29.70 -11.11
N PRO A 74 -7.36 -30.81 -11.87
CA PRO A 74 -6.82 -30.82 -13.25
C PRO A 74 -7.45 -29.79 -14.20
N ALA A 75 -8.74 -29.47 -14.01
CA ALA A 75 -9.48 -28.50 -14.81
C ALA A 75 -9.45 -27.06 -14.25
N ALA A 76 -8.54 -26.75 -13.33
CA ALA A 76 -8.44 -25.42 -12.75
C ALA A 76 -8.18 -24.35 -13.84
N PRO A 77 -8.88 -23.19 -13.77
CA PRO A 77 -8.72 -22.14 -14.75
C PRO A 77 -7.33 -21.50 -14.67
N PRO A 78 -6.78 -21.01 -15.79
CA PRO A 78 -5.48 -20.36 -15.80
C PRO A 78 -5.48 -19.07 -14.97
N ALA A 79 -4.37 -18.81 -14.28
CA ALA A 79 -4.12 -17.57 -13.54
C ALA A 79 -3.65 -16.45 -14.48
N SER A 80 -4.03 -15.19 -14.18
CA SER A 80 -3.63 -14.04 -14.98
C SER A 80 -2.14 -13.70 -14.79
N PRO A 81 -1.30 -13.79 -15.84
CA PRO A 81 0.09 -13.36 -15.76
C PRO A 81 0.21 -11.84 -15.65
N TYR A 82 -0.73 -11.08 -16.23
CA TYR A 82 -0.71 -9.62 -16.18
C TYR A 82 -1.11 -9.06 -14.82
N MET A 83 -2.03 -9.72 -14.11
CA MET A 83 -2.30 -9.37 -12.71
C MET A 83 -1.03 -9.59 -11.87
N LEU A 84 -0.41 -10.77 -11.96
CA LEU A 84 0.81 -11.08 -11.20
C LEU A 84 1.92 -10.08 -11.51
N TYR A 85 2.11 -9.73 -12.79
CA TYR A 85 3.09 -8.71 -13.19
C TYR A 85 2.75 -7.31 -12.66
N SER A 86 1.48 -6.91 -12.69
CA SER A 86 1.05 -5.63 -12.14
C SER A 86 1.26 -5.56 -10.63
N MET A 87 0.98 -6.64 -9.91
CA MET A 87 1.23 -6.71 -8.46
C MET A 87 2.71 -6.82 -8.14
N ALA A 88 3.52 -7.42 -9.02
CA ALA A 88 4.97 -7.48 -8.87
C ALA A 88 5.58 -6.07 -8.84
N ARG A 89 5.26 -5.25 -9.85
CA ARG A 89 5.71 -3.86 -9.96
C ARG A 89 5.26 -2.97 -8.79
N ARG A 90 4.11 -3.29 -8.18
CA ARG A 90 3.58 -2.57 -7.02
C ARG A 90 4.43 -2.74 -5.76
N TYR A 91 5.03 -3.91 -5.58
CA TYR A 91 5.84 -4.27 -4.40
C TYR A 91 7.34 -4.33 -4.67
N ASP A 92 7.74 -3.90 -5.87
CA ASP A 92 9.14 -3.89 -6.21
C ASP A 92 9.88 -2.77 -5.48
N GLU A 93 11.17 -3.00 -5.28
CA GLU A 93 12.05 -2.01 -4.65
C GLU A 93 12.60 -1.01 -5.68
N PHE A 94 12.27 -1.21 -6.96
CA PHE A 94 12.67 -0.37 -8.08
C PHE A 94 11.54 0.56 -8.53
N PRO A 95 11.84 1.81 -8.92
CA PRO A 95 10.84 2.71 -9.50
C PRO A 95 10.19 2.13 -10.76
N GLY A 96 8.89 2.38 -10.95
CA GLY A 96 8.17 1.96 -12.17
C GLY A 96 6.88 1.18 -11.95
N ALA A 97 6.21 1.33 -10.80
CA ALA A 97 4.98 0.61 -10.48
C ALA A 97 3.90 0.65 -11.58
N SER A 98 3.84 1.75 -12.35
CA SER A 98 2.89 1.97 -13.45
C SER A 98 3.47 1.70 -14.85
N ALA A 99 4.79 1.58 -15.03
CA ALA A 99 5.46 1.45 -16.33
C ALA A 99 5.88 0.01 -16.67
N ASP A 100 5.93 -0.36 -17.95
CA ASP A 100 6.33 -1.70 -18.43
C ASP A 100 7.87 -1.88 -18.42
N THR A 101 8.48 -1.74 -17.24
CA THR A 101 9.94 -1.68 -17.05
C THR A 101 10.57 -3.00 -16.59
N GLY A 102 9.77 -4.05 -16.42
CA GLY A 102 10.17 -5.29 -15.74
C GLY A 102 9.79 -5.33 -14.27
N SER A 103 10.25 -6.34 -13.54
CA SER A 103 10.09 -6.48 -12.09
C SER A 103 11.05 -7.55 -11.54
N SER A 104 11.09 -7.75 -10.23
CA SER A 104 11.84 -8.79 -9.52
C SER A 104 10.98 -10.02 -9.18
N LEU A 105 11.62 -11.14 -8.81
CA LEU A 105 10.90 -12.35 -8.42
C LEU A 105 10.25 -12.15 -7.06
N ARG A 106 10.96 -11.54 -6.11
CA ARG A 106 10.43 -11.18 -4.79
C ARG A 106 9.23 -10.25 -4.91
N GLY A 107 9.27 -9.24 -5.78
CA GLY A 107 8.14 -8.35 -6.04
C GLY A 107 6.88 -9.15 -6.42
N ALA A 108 7.03 -10.09 -7.36
CA ALA A 108 5.93 -10.96 -7.79
C ALA A 108 5.40 -11.86 -6.66
N MET A 109 6.29 -12.45 -5.85
CA MET A 109 5.91 -13.25 -4.68
C MET A 109 5.18 -12.43 -3.62
N LYS A 110 5.65 -11.21 -3.30
CA LYS A 110 4.98 -10.25 -2.41
C LYS A 110 3.59 -9.89 -2.95
N GLY A 111 3.49 -9.62 -4.26
CA GLY A 111 2.22 -9.33 -4.93
C GLY A 111 1.21 -10.46 -4.79
N TRP A 112 1.62 -11.71 -5.04
CA TRP A 112 0.75 -12.86 -4.88
C TRP A 112 0.37 -13.10 -3.40
N TYR A 113 1.32 -12.94 -2.47
CA TYR A 113 1.06 -13.01 -1.03
C TYR A 113 -0.02 -12.03 -0.57
N ARG A 114 0.06 -10.78 -1.02
CA ARG A 114 -0.81 -9.70 -0.54
C ARG A 114 -2.19 -9.67 -1.22
N HIS A 115 -2.32 -10.21 -2.43
CA HIS A 115 -3.55 -10.03 -3.22
C HIS A 115 -4.17 -11.32 -3.75
N GLY A 116 -3.46 -12.44 -3.69
CA GLY A 116 -3.84 -13.63 -4.45
C GLY A 116 -3.68 -13.39 -5.96
N VAL A 117 -4.37 -14.19 -6.77
CA VAL A 117 -4.36 -14.03 -8.24
C VAL A 117 -5.69 -14.41 -8.86
N CYS A 118 -6.16 -13.58 -9.78
CA CYS A 118 -7.41 -13.82 -10.51
C CYS A 118 -7.22 -14.77 -11.69
N ARG A 119 -8.34 -15.29 -12.20
CA ARG A 119 -8.40 -16.00 -13.48
C ARG A 119 -7.93 -15.10 -14.64
N GLU A 120 -7.20 -15.67 -15.58
CA GLU A 120 -6.68 -15.00 -16.77
C GLU A 120 -7.78 -14.31 -17.59
N ALA A 121 -8.95 -14.94 -17.70
CA ALA A 121 -10.13 -14.37 -18.36
C ALA A 121 -10.61 -13.03 -17.77
N LEU A 122 -10.34 -12.76 -16.49
CA LEU A 122 -10.72 -11.50 -15.84
C LEU A 122 -9.70 -10.39 -16.05
N TRP A 123 -8.44 -10.74 -16.35
CA TRP A 123 -7.36 -9.78 -16.60
C TRP A 123 -6.43 -10.28 -17.72
N PRO A 124 -6.86 -10.21 -18.99
CA PRO A 124 -6.17 -10.84 -20.12
C PRO A 124 -5.09 -9.98 -20.78
N ARG A 125 -4.94 -8.71 -20.37
CA ARG A 125 -4.03 -7.72 -21.01
C ARG A 125 -3.23 -6.94 -19.98
N LEU A 126 -2.16 -6.27 -20.42
CA LEU A 126 -1.30 -5.47 -19.55
C LEU A 126 -2.05 -4.35 -18.81
N THR A 127 -3.01 -3.69 -19.48
CA THR A 127 -3.87 -2.68 -18.87
C THR A 127 -4.80 -3.31 -17.84
N MET A 128 -4.83 -2.73 -16.63
CA MET A 128 -5.73 -3.18 -15.58
C MET A 128 -7.20 -3.03 -16.01
N PRO A 129 -8.03 -4.07 -15.84
CA PRO A 129 -9.46 -3.97 -16.07
C PRO A 129 -10.12 -3.02 -15.06
N ALA A 130 -11.19 -2.35 -15.50
CA ALA A 130 -12.10 -1.68 -14.59
C ALA A 130 -12.73 -2.69 -13.62
N SER A 131 -13.21 -2.20 -12.48
CA SER A 131 -14.02 -3.00 -11.57
C SER A 131 -15.29 -3.51 -12.25
N ALA A 132 -15.81 -4.62 -11.74
CA ALA A 132 -17.09 -5.16 -12.19
C ALA A 132 -18.14 -5.05 -11.08
N SER A 133 -19.38 -4.79 -11.48
CA SER A 133 -20.52 -4.69 -10.56
C SER A 133 -20.86 -6.03 -9.89
N SER A 134 -20.53 -7.16 -10.53
CA SER A 134 -20.76 -8.50 -9.98
C SER A 134 -19.47 -9.11 -9.44
N ALA A 135 -19.55 -9.76 -8.28
CA ALA A 135 -18.40 -10.40 -7.64
C ALA A 135 -17.73 -11.46 -8.52
N ALA A 136 -18.49 -12.17 -9.35
CA ALA A 136 -17.98 -13.25 -10.20
C ALA A 136 -17.17 -12.76 -11.41
N ALA A 137 -17.40 -11.51 -11.84
CA ALA A 137 -16.71 -10.87 -12.95
C ALA A 137 -15.61 -9.90 -12.50
N ASP A 138 -15.47 -9.70 -11.19
CA ASP A 138 -14.50 -8.77 -10.62
C ASP A 138 -13.17 -9.46 -10.33
N TRP A 139 -12.10 -8.98 -10.98
CA TRP A 139 -10.77 -9.58 -10.85
C TRP A 139 -10.23 -9.44 -9.42
N TRP A 140 -10.50 -8.33 -8.74
CA TRP A 140 -9.99 -8.09 -7.40
C TRP A 140 -10.55 -9.16 -6.49
N ARG A 141 -11.87 -9.33 -6.46
CA ARG A 141 -12.58 -10.34 -5.65
C ARG A 141 -12.20 -11.77 -5.97
N ASP A 142 -12.13 -12.11 -7.26
CA ASP A 142 -11.72 -13.45 -7.70
C ASP A 142 -10.29 -13.80 -7.23
N ALA A 143 -9.40 -12.81 -7.14
CA ALA A 143 -8.02 -13.05 -6.71
C ALA A 143 -7.91 -13.58 -5.28
N ALA A 144 -8.80 -13.17 -4.37
CA ALA A 144 -8.81 -13.61 -2.98
C ALA A 144 -9.01 -15.14 -2.83
N THR A 145 -9.56 -15.81 -3.84
CA THR A 145 -9.82 -17.25 -3.75
C THR A 145 -8.60 -18.10 -4.13
N ARG A 146 -7.46 -17.49 -4.47
CA ARG A 146 -6.19 -18.17 -4.82
C ARG A 146 -5.01 -17.53 -4.08
N PRO A 147 -5.01 -17.56 -2.73
CA PRO A 147 -3.94 -16.97 -1.95
C PRO A 147 -2.63 -17.76 -2.12
N LEU A 148 -1.49 -17.09 -1.92
CA LEU A 148 -0.22 -17.77 -1.73
C LEU A 148 -0.16 -18.36 -0.32
N GLY A 149 0.40 -19.57 -0.19
CA GLY A 149 0.68 -20.22 1.08
C GLY A 149 2.08 -19.87 1.57
N ALA A 150 2.88 -20.89 1.88
CA ALA A 150 4.28 -20.70 2.20
C ALA A 150 5.10 -20.41 0.94
N TYR A 151 6.11 -19.56 1.06
CA TYR A 151 7.10 -19.32 0.03
C TYR A 151 8.48 -19.10 0.65
N TYR A 152 9.51 -19.59 -0.05
CA TYR A 152 10.88 -19.61 0.43
C TYR A 152 11.86 -19.33 -0.70
N ARG A 153 12.95 -18.64 -0.37
CA ARG A 153 14.07 -18.41 -1.28
C ARG A 153 14.96 -19.65 -1.26
N VAL A 154 15.24 -20.22 -2.42
CA VAL A 154 16.17 -21.35 -2.57
C VAL A 154 17.55 -20.80 -2.92
N ASP A 155 18.61 -21.28 -2.27
CA ASP A 155 19.97 -20.88 -2.63
C ASP A 155 20.29 -21.39 -4.03
N THR A 156 20.52 -20.47 -4.97
CA THR A 156 20.80 -20.79 -6.38
C THR A 156 22.08 -21.61 -6.56
N ARG A 157 23.00 -21.54 -5.60
CA ARG A 157 24.25 -22.31 -5.60
C ARG A 157 24.06 -23.75 -5.14
N SER A 158 22.93 -24.05 -4.49
CA SER A 158 22.63 -25.36 -3.94
C SER A 158 21.71 -26.15 -4.88
N ILE A 159 22.30 -26.73 -5.94
CA ILE A 159 21.58 -27.60 -6.88
C ILE A 159 20.87 -28.75 -6.15
N THR A 160 21.47 -29.27 -5.09
CA THR A 160 20.89 -30.33 -4.25
C THR A 160 19.59 -29.88 -3.59
N ASP A 161 19.52 -28.66 -3.07
CA ASP A 161 18.30 -28.15 -2.43
C ASP A 161 17.20 -27.90 -3.46
N MET A 162 17.58 -27.44 -4.65
CA MET A 162 16.67 -27.29 -5.78
C MET A 162 16.08 -28.64 -6.22
N HIS A 163 16.88 -29.71 -6.27
CA HIS A 163 16.38 -31.07 -6.54
C HIS A 163 15.36 -31.52 -5.49
N VAL A 164 15.64 -31.29 -4.20
CA VAL A 164 14.70 -31.63 -3.13
C VAL A 164 13.41 -30.81 -3.27
N ALA A 165 13.51 -29.49 -3.47
CA ALA A 165 12.36 -28.61 -3.65
C ALA A 165 11.49 -29.01 -4.86
N LEU A 166 12.11 -29.42 -5.97
CA LEU A 166 11.41 -29.97 -7.13
C LEU A 166 10.70 -31.29 -6.81
N ASN A 167 11.28 -32.17 -6.00
CA ASN A 167 10.61 -33.42 -5.61
C ASN A 167 9.46 -33.19 -4.62
N GLU A 168 9.56 -32.19 -3.74
CA GLU A 168 8.48 -31.84 -2.82
C GLU A 168 7.32 -31.13 -3.54
N VAL A 169 7.64 -30.08 -4.30
CA VAL A 169 6.65 -29.14 -4.85
C VAL A 169 6.35 -29.40 -6.32
N GLY A 170 7.34 -29.79 -7.12
CA GLY A 170 7.20 -30.10 -8.55
C GLY A 170 7.53 -28.96 -9.51
N ILE A 171 7.79 -27.75 -8.99
CA ILE A 171 8.10 -26.56 -9.81
C ILE A 171 8.89 -25.54 -8.98
N LEU A 172 9.84 -24.86 -9.63
CA LEU A 172 10.54 -23.70 -9.07
C LEU A 172 10.32 -22.45 -9.93
N TYR A 173 10.25 -21.31 -9.28
CA TYR A 173 10.20 -19.99 -9.91
C TYR A 173 11.61 -19.41 -9.95
N ALA A 174 12.16 -19.18 -11.14
CA ALA A 174 13.58 -18.90 -11.31
C ALA A 174 13.85 -17.74 -12.27
N SER A 175 15.01 -17.11 -12.11
CA SER A 175 15.54 -16.12 -13.06
C SER A 175 17.03 -16.31 -13.29
N ALA A 176 17.48 -15.95 -14.50
CA ALA A 176 18.89 -15.96 -14.88
C ALA A 176 19.16 -14.89 -15.93
N VAL A 177 20.43 -14.53 -16.11
CA VAL A 177 20.88 -13.75 -17.26
C VAL A 177 20.73 -14.61 -18.52
N CYS A 178 20.05 -14.09 -19.54
CA CYS A 178 19.92 -14.78 -20.82
C CYS A 178 20.98 -14.27 -21.79
N HIS A 179 22.04 -15.06 -21.97
CA HIS A 179 23.07 -14.85 -22.97
C HIS A 179 22.61 -15.26 -24.39
N GLU A 180 23.43 -14.98 -25.41
CA GLU A 180 23.14 -15.22 -26.84
C GLU A 180 22.74 -16.68 -27.19
N GLY A 181 23.09 -17.63 -26.33
CA GLY A 181 22.75 -19.05 -26.50
C GLY A 181 21.24 -19.29 -26.44
N TRP A 182 20.52 -18.49 -25.67
CA TRP A 182 19.06 -18.56 -25.55
C TRP A 182 18.35 -18.23 -26.86
N ASP A 183 18.93 -17.35 -27.70
CA ASP A 183 18.34 -16.94 -28.98
C ASP A 183 18.35 -18.04 -30.03
N GLN A 184 19.23 -19.02 -29.87
CA GLN A 184 19.34 -20.17 -30.77
C GLN A 184 18.19 -21.17 -30.59
N GLY A 185 17.34 -20.98 -29.57
CA GLY A 185 16.17 -21.81 -29.35
C GLY A 185 15.02 -21.55 -30.33
N PHE A 186 15.03 -20.44 -31.07
CA PHE A 186 13.94 -20.16 -32.01
C PHE A 186 14.01 -21.03 -33.26
N GLY A 187 12.93 -21.78 -33.53
CA GLY A 187 12.83 -22.60 -34.74
C GLY A 187 13.68 -23.86 -34.73
N VAL A 188 14.12 -24.32 -33.55
CA VAL A 188 14.79 -25.62 -33.42
C VAL A 188 13.81 -26.76 -33.73
N PRO A 189 14.25 -27.81 -34.45
CA PRO A 189 13.41 -28.98 -34.69
C PRO A 189 13.06 -29.65 -33.36
N GLY A 190 11.79 -29.97 -33.14
CA GLY A 190 11.39 -30.72 -31.95
C GLY A 190 12.04 -32.10 -31.96
N ALA A 191 12.98 -32.35 -31.04
CA ALA A 191 13.57 -33.67 -30.87
C ALA A 191 12.59 -34.57 -30.09
N ALA A 192 12.27 -35.74 -30.64
CA ALA A 192 11.46 -36.72 -29.94
C ALA A 192 12.27 -37.33 -28.78
N GLY A 193 11.79 -37.16 -27.56
CA GLY A 193 12.39 -37.76 -26.35
C GLY A 193 13.54 -36.99 -25.70
N HIS A 194 13.99 -35.87 -26.29
CA HIS A 194 15.06 -35.04 -25.72
C HIS A 194 14.69 -33.54 -25.76
N HIS A 195 15.01 -32.81 -24.69
CA HIS A 195 14.90 -31.36 -24.67
C HIS A 195 16.10 -30.74 -25.37
N TRP A 196 15.85 -29.72 -26.21
CA TRP A 196 16.93 -28.91 -26.77
C TRP A 196 17.72 -28.24 -25.66
N SER A 197 19.04 -28.39 -25.67
CA SER A 197 19.94 -27.79 -24.69
C SER A 197 20.34 -26.39 -25.11
N ILE A 198 20.23 -25.43 -24.18
CA ILE A 198 20.70 -24.07 -24.38
C ILE A 198 22.23 -24.12 -24.49
N PRO A 199 22.84 -23.70 -25.62
CA PRO A 199 24.29 -23.68 -25.76
C PRO A 199 24.89 -22.65 -24.79
N PHE A 200 25.71 -23.11 -23.86
CA PHE A 200 26.39 -22.24 -22.91
C PHE A 200 27.20 -21.16 -23.61
N ARG A 201 27.07 -19.91 -23.16
CA ARG A 201 27.89 -18.76 -23.53
C ARG A 201 28.09 -17.89 -22.29
N GLU A 202 29.22 -17.19 -22.23
CA GLU A 202 29.41 -16.14 -21.23
C GLU A 202 28.43 -14.99 -21.48
N ALA A 203 27.91 -14.39 -20.41
CA ALA A 203 27.05 -13.21 -20.51
C ALA A 203 27.82 -11.97 -20.98
N ALA A 204 27.25 -11.25 -21.94
CA ALA A 204 27.69 -9.95 -22.37
C ALA A 204 27.14 -8.84 -21.44
N PRO A 205 27.79 -7.65 -21.36
CA PRO A 205 27.32 -6.56 -20.51
C PRO A 205 25.89 -6.04 -20.81
N ASP A 206 25.43 -6.23 -22.04
CA ASP A 206 24.10 -5.83 -22.52
C ASP A 206 23.06 -6.95 -22.45
N ASP A 207 23.43 -8.15 -22.00
CA ASP A 207 22.49 -9.24 -21.78
C ASP A 207 21.55 -8.92 -20.62
N GLY A 208 20.26 -9.09 -20.88
CA GLY A 208 19.21 -8.90 -19.87
C GLY A 208 18.85 -10.18 -19.13
N GLY A 209 18.25 -10.02 -17.95
CA GLY A 209 17.71 -11.14 -17.19
C GLY A 209 16.33 -11.59 -17.69
N HIS A 210 16.02 -12.86 -17.47
CA HIS A 210 14.70 -13.44 -17.73
C HIS A 210 14.18 -14.31 -16.60
N ALA A 211 12.87 -14.27 -16.37
CA ALA A 211 12.19 -15.15 -15.42
C ALA A 211 11.49 -16.31 -16.15
N PHE A 212 11.62 -17.52 -15.62
CA PHE A 212 11.07 -18.76 -16.16
C PHE A 212 10.75 -19.72 -15.01
N VAL A 213 10.30 -20.94 -15.34
CA VAL A 213 10.08 -21.99 -14.34
C VAL A 213 10.99 -23.19 -14.60
N ILE A 214 11.48 -23.80 -13.53
CA ILE A 214 12.15 -25.11 -13.57
C ILE A 214 11.11 -26.16 -13.21
N VAL A 215 10.90 -27.12 -14.10
CA VAL A 215 9.82 -28.14 -14.02
C VAL A 215 10.36 -29.56 -13.89
N GLY A 216 11.67 -29.71 -13.82
CA GLY A 216 12.34 -30.99 -13.76
C GLY A 216 13.85 -30.86 -13.86
N TYR A 217 14.54 -31.99 -13.89
CA TYR A 217 15.98 -32.08 -14.06
C TYR A 217 16.38 -33.45 -14.61
N THR A 218 17.56 -33.51 -15.21
CA THR A 218 18.26 -34.72 -15.63
C THR A 218 19.66 -34.74 -15.01
N ALA A 219 20.48 -35.74 -15.36
CA ALA A 219 21.90 -35.76 -15.02
C ALA A 219 22.69 -34.59 -15.65
N GLU A 220 22.18 -33.98 -16.73
CA GLU A 220 22.88 -32.94 -17.49
C GLU A 220 22.50 -31.52 -17.06
N GLY A 221 21.29 -31.32 -16.55
CA GLY A 221 20.81 -29.98 -16.17
C GLY A 221 19.35 -29.93 -15.79
N PHE A 222 18.85 -28.71 -15.61
CA PHE A 222 17.45 -28.42 -15.32
C PHE A 222 16.59 -28.43 -16.58
N VAL A 223 15.39 -29.00 -16.49
CA VAL A 223 14.35 -28.86 -17.52
C VAL A 223 13.55 -27.60 -17.19
N ILE A 224 13.61 -26.61 -18.08
CA ILE A 224 12.95 -25.33 -17.89
C ILE A 224 11.79 -25.16 -18.86
N GLN A 225 10.78 -24.38 -18.47
CA GLN A 225 9.73 -23.90 -19.36
C GLN A 225 9.75 -22.37 -19.41
N ASN A 226 9.85 -21.84 -20.62
CA ASN A 226 9.99 -20.42 -20.90
C ASN A 226 8.63 -19.78 -21.29
N SER A 227 8.56 -18.45 -21.39
CA SER A 227 7.37 -17.68 -21.79
C SER A 227 7.50 -16.98 -23.15
N TRP A 228 8.20 -17.61 -24.10
CA TRP A 228 8.38 -17.11 -25.49
C TRP A 228 7.55 -17.88 -26.53
N GLY A 229 6.54 -18.63 -26.06
CA GLY A 229 5.68 -19.45 -26.90
C GLY A 229 6.33 -20.76 -27.35
N GLU A 230 5.52 -21.59 -28.03
CA GLU A 230 5.92 -22.95 -28.45
C GLU A 230 6.99 -22.98 -29.56
N GLY A 231 7.26 -21.84 -30.21
CA GLY A 231 8.28 -21.74 -31.26
C GLY A 231 9.73 -21.65 -30.76
N TRP A 232 9.92 -21.61 -29.43
CA TRP A 232 11.23 -21.57 -28.79
C TRP A 232 11.53 -22.92 -28.10
N GLY A 233 12.75 -23.43 -28.24
CA GLY A 233 13.19 -24.70 -27.66
C GLY A 233 12.37 -25.90 -28.15
N SER A 234 12.30 -26.94 -27.33
CA SER A 234 11.44 -28.11 -27.52
C SER A 234 10.00 -27.80 -27.09
N LYS A 235 9.28 -27.04 -27.91
CA LYS A 235 7.90 -26.57 -27.64
C LYS A 235 7.79 -25.77 -26.34
N GLY A 236 8.62 -24.74 -26.17
CA GLY A 236 8.65 -23.89 -24.97
C GLY A 236 9.52 -24.42 -23.83
N LEU A 237 10.02 -25.67 -23.93
CA LEU A 237 10.92 -26.26 -22.95
C LEU A 237 12.36 -26.33 -23.45
N ALA A 238 13.32 -26.29 -22.54
CA ALA A 238 14.72 -26.49 -22.86
C ALA A 238 15.46 -27.15 -21.69
N LEU A 239 16.64 -27.69 -21.98
CA LEU A 239 17.60 -28.10 -20.96
C LEU A 239 18.58 -26.95 -20.69
N LEU A 240 18.66 -26.52 -19.44
CA LEU A 240 19.64 -25.56 -18.95
C LEU A 240 20.71 -26.33 -18.15
N SER A 241 21.95 -26.35 -18.64
CA SER A 241 23.02 -27.10 -17.98
C SER A 241 23.31 -26.57 -16.58
N TYR A 242 23.81 -27.43 -15.68
CA TYR A 242 24.19 -27.00 -14.32
C TYR A 242 25.32 -25.96 -14.31
N ALA A 243 26.23 -26.02 -15.30
CA ALA A 243 27.28 -25.02 -15.46
C ALA A 243 26.69 -23.65 -15.82
N ASP A 244 25.75 -23.63 -16.75
CA ASP A 244 25.04 -22.42 -17.16
C ASP A 244 24.27 -21.79 -15.99
N TRP A 245 23.47 -22.61 -15.28
CA TRP A 245 22.77 -22.18 -14.08
C TRP A 245 23.72 -21.61 -13.02
N SER A 246 24.83 -22.30 -12.71
CA SER A 246 25.76 -21.86 -11.66
C SER A 246 26.44 -20.52 -11.98
N THR A 247 26.59 -20.20 -13.26
CA THR A 247 27.21 -18.94 -13.71
C THR A 247 26.20 -17.80 -13.79
N HIS A 248 24.99 -18.07 -14.28
CA HIS A 248 24.05 -17.01 -14.69
C HIS A 248 22.78 -16.89 -13.83
N ALA A 249 22.56 -17.80 -12.88
CA ALA A 249 21.39 -17.74 -12.01
C ALA A 249 21.35 -16.44 -11.19
N MET A 250 20.16 -15.87 -11.09
CA MET A 250 19.89 -14.67 -10.31
C MET A 250 19.13 -15.05 -9.03
N ASP A 251 17.90 -15.55 -9.19
CA ASP A 251 17.01 -15.87 -8.07
C ASP A 251 16.28 -17.18 -8.29
N CYS A 252 15.96 -17.87 -7.19
CA CYS A 252 15.13 -19.06 -7.19
C CYS A 252 14.20 -19.06 -5.97
N TRP A 253 12.92 -19.29 -6.21
CA TRP A 253 11.86 -19.34 -5.22
C TRP A 253 11.05 -20.62 -5.35
N VAL A 254 10.60 -21.14 -4.22
CA VAL A 254 9.62 -22.22 -4.14
C VAL A 254 8.40 -21.73 -3.39
N ALA A 255 7.21 -22.16 -3.85
CA ALA A 255 5.94 -21.68 -3.35
C ALA A 255 4.91 -22.81 -3.21
N GLN A 256 4.01 -22.66 -2.25
CA GLN A 256 2.84 -23.50 -2.08
C GLN A 256 1.57 -22.68 -2.29
N LEU A 257 0.54 -23.32 -2.84
CA LEU A 257 -0.78 -22.70 -2.94
C LEU A 257 -1.39 -22.61 -1.55
N GLY A 258 -1.91 -21.43 -1.19
CA GLY A 258 -2.58 -21.20 0.08
C GLY A 258 -3.98 -21.83 0.10
N VAL A 259 -4.45 -22.17 1.30
CA VAL A 259 -5.81 -22.69 1.49
C VAL A 259 -6.79 -21.51 1.50
N ALA A 260 -7.67 -21.44 0.50
CA ALA A 260 -8.76 -20.48 0.49
C ALA A 260 -9.79 -20.82 1.58
N THR A 261 -9.73 -20.10 2.70
CA THR A 261 -10.63 -20.31 3.84
C THR A 261 -12.03 -19.76 3.56
N THR A 262 -13.00 -20.12 4.41
CA THR A 262 -14.35 -19.52 4.38
C THR A 262 -14.32 -17.99 4.49
N GLN A 263 -13.33 -17.44 5.18
CA GLN A 263 -13.12 -15.99 5.27
C GLN A 263 -12.69 -15.38 3.92
N HIS A 264 -11.80 -16.05 3.17
CA HIS A 264 -11.44 -15.62 1.81
C HIS A 264 -12.67 -15.57 0.91
N GLN A 265 -13.51 -16.61 0.98
CA GLN A 265 -14.75 -16.70 0.19
C GLN A 265 -15.74 -15.61 0.57
N ALA A 266 -15.93 -15.35 1.87
CA ALA A 266 -16.81 -14.29 2.35
C ALA A 266 -16.34 -12.90 1.90
N ILE A 267 -15.03 -12.63 1.93
CA ILE A 267 -14.45 -11.37 1.46
C ILE A 267 -14.61 -11.24 -0.07
N ALA A 268 -14.36 -12.30 -0.82
CA ALA A 268 -14.55 -12.31 -2.27
C ALA A 268 -16.01 -12.04 -2.67
N ALA A 269 -16.98 -12.53 -1.90
CA ALA A 269 -18.40 -12.33 -2.17
C ALA A 269 -18.91 -10.91 -1.79
N ALA A 270 -18.26 -10.24 -0.84
CA ALA A 270 -18.74 -8.98 -0.29
C ALA A 270 -18.51 -7.79 -1.23
N VAL A 271 -19.54 -6.95 -1.41
CA VAL A 271 -19.45 -5.68 -2.17
C VAL A 271 -18.94 -4.52 -1.32
N SER A 272 -19.25 -4.56 -0.03
CA SER A 272 -18.83 -3.57 0.97
C SER A 272 -18.28 -4.31 2.19
N LEU A 273 -18.08 -3.60 3.31
CA LEU A 273 -17.61 -4.22 4.55
C LEU A 273 -18.53 -5.35 4.99
N ARG A 274 -17.92 -6.48 5.38
CA ARG A 274 -18.68 -7.63 5.89
C ARG A 274 -19.33 -7.28 7.22
N SER A 275 -20.63 -7.47 7.28
CA SER A 275 -21.42 -7.33 8.51
C SER A 275 -21.98 -8.68 8.95
N SER A 276 -21.99 -8.91 10.26
CA SER A 276 -22.74 -10.00 10.90
C SER A 276 -23.54 -9.41 12.05
N GLN A 277 -24.87 -9.58 12.03
CA GLN A 277 -25.79 -9.04 13.05
C GLN A 277 -25.61 -7.53 13.32
N GLY A 278 -25.30 -6.75 12.27
CA GLY A 278 -25.12 -5.30 12.38
C GLY A 278 -23.75 -4.85 12.90
N LYS A 279 -22.85 -5.78 13.22
CA LYS A 279 -21.45 -5.47 13.56
C LYS A 279 -20.53 -5.73 12.39
N ILE A 280 -19.57 -4.86 12.17
CA ILE A 280 -18.52 -5.01 11.18
C ILE A 280 -17.37 -5.79 11.82
N ALA A 281 -17.01 -6.91 11.22
CA ALA A 281 -15.93 -7.77 11.69
C ALA A 281 -14.90 -7.95 10.57
N LEU A 282 -13.85 -7.13 10.62
CA LEU A 282 -12.71 -7.29 9.73
C LEU A 282 -11.97 -8.61 10.03
N ALA A 283 -11.20 -9.08 9.06
CA ALA A 283 -10.31 -10.21 9.29
C ALA A 283 -9.23 -9.90 10.35
N GLY A 284 -8.88 -10.92 11.13
CA GLY A 284 -7.76 -10.84 12.07
C GLY A 284 -6.39 -10.91 11.38
N ASP A 285 -6.34 -11.58 10.21
CA ASP A 285 -5.17 -11.57 9.34
C ASP A 285 -5.03 -10.21 8.65
N THR A 286 -3.80 -9.67 8.63
CA THR A 286 -3.54 -8.31 8.16
C THR A 286 -3.62 -8.18 6.64
N VAL A 287 -3.41 -9.25 5.87
CA VAL A 287 -3.57 -9.22 4.40
C VAL A 287 -5.05 -9.14 4.05
N LEU A 288 -5.86 -10.01 4.66
CA LEU A 288 -7.30 -10.03 4.43
C LEU A 288 -7.98 -8.77 4.96
N ARG A 289 -7.59 -8.27 6.14
CA ARG A 289 -8.12 -7.05 6.74
C ARG A 289 -7.93 -5.86 5.82
N ASP A 290 -6.71 -5.68 5.33
CA ASP A 290 -6.34 -4.55 4.51
C ASP A 290 -7.06 -4.56 3.17
N ARG A 291 -7.25 -5.75 2.61
CA ARG A 291 -8.09 -5.95 1.43
C ARG A 291 -9.54 -5.51 1.64
N GLU A 292 -10.11 -5.74 2.82
CA GLU A 292 -11.48 -5.32 3.15
C GLU A 292 -11.63 -3.80 3.27
N ILE A 293 -10.62 -3.11 3.81
CA ILE A 293 -10.65 -1.65 4.00
C ILE A 293 -10.13 -0.88 2.79
N SER A 294 -9.35 -1.52 1.90
CA SER A 294 -8.78 -0.91 0.69
C SER A 294 -9.80 -0.08 -0.13
N PRO A 295 -11.05 -0.53 -0.34
CA PRO A 295 -12.01 0.25 -1.12
C PRO A 295 -12.40 1.59 -0.51
N PHE A 296 -12.10 1.83 0.77
CA PHE A 296 -12.42 3.07 1.49
C PHE A 296 -11.20 3.99 1.64
N ILE A 297 -10.05 3.62 1.08
CA ILE A 297 -8.79 4.35 1.22
C ILE A 297 -8.46 5.02 -0.13
N ILE A 298 -8.16 6.32 -0.07
CA ILE A 298 -7.50 7.04 -1.15
C ILE A 298 -6.07 7.25 -0.71
N ASP A 299 -5.19 6.44 -1.26
CA ASP A 299 -3.76 6.48 -1.03
C ASP A 299 -3.05 7.41 -2.04
N MET A 300 -2.19 8.29 -1.52
CA MET A 300 -1.56 9.39 -2.26
C MET A 300 -0.07 9.53 -1.91
N GLU A 301 0.71 9.87 -2.92
CA GLU A 301 2.12 10.22 -2.77
C GLU A 301 2.28 11.64 -2.19
N ASN A 302 3.53 12.01 -1.87
CA ASN A 302 3.89 13.33 -1.33
C ASN A 302 3.45 14.52 -2.21
N ASN A 303 3.34 14.34 -3.53
CA ASN A 303 2.86 15.37 -4.46
C ASN A 303 1.32 15.43 -4.59
N GLY A 304 0.61 14.65 -3.78
CA GLY A 304 -0.85 14.54 -3.75
C GLY A 304 -1.47 13.73 -4.88
N VAL A 305 -0.69 13.19 -5.82
CA VAL A 305 -1.21 12.27 -6.84
C VAL A 305 -1.48 10.90 -6.24
N LEU A 306 -2.37 10.12 -6.85
CA LEU A 306 -2.70 8.78 -6.37
C LEU A 306 -1.47 7.86 -6.39
N SER A 307 -1.26 7.12 -5.31
CA SER A 307 -0.15 6.18 -5.18
C SER A 307 -0.33 4.95 -6.07
N GLY A 308 0.73 4.63 -6.82
CA GLY A 308 0.84 3.47 -7.69
C GLY A 308 1.51 2.24 -7.07
N SER A 309 2.10 2.38 -5.88
CA SER A 309 2.96 1.39 -5.21
C SER A 309 2.54 1.16 -3.76
N GLY A 310 3.12 0.17 -3.09
CA GLY A 310 2.88 -0.04 -1.66
C GLY A 310 1.72 -0.99 -1.36
N ARG A 311 1.31 -1.05 -0.09
CA ARG A 311 0.27 -1.94 0.42
C ARG A 311 -1.14 -1.50 0.05
N PHE A 312 -1.36 -0.19 -0.05
CA PHE A 312 -2.49 0.47 -0.67
C PHE A 312 -2.05 1.05 -2.02
N ARG A 313 -3.00 1.25 -2.92
CA ARG A 313 -2.77 1.71 -4.30
C ARG A 313 -4.11 2.16 -4.79
N THR A 314 -4.14 3.35 -5.36
CA THR A 314 -5.39 3.95 -5.81
C THR A 314 -5.28 4.34 -7.27
N GLN A 315 -6.30 4.04 -8.05
CA GLN A 315 -6.48 4.51 -9.42
C GLN A 315 -7.72 5.39 -9.52
N PRO A 316 -7.85 6.20 -10.59
CA PRO A 316 -9.05 7.01 -10.79
C PRO A 316 -10.35 6.20 -10.80
N GLY A 317 -10.30 4.94 -11.27
CA GLY A 317 -11.43 4.01 -11.21
C GLY A 317 -11.83 3.66 -9.78
N ASP A 318 -10.84 3.38 -8.91
CA ASP A 318 -11.08 3.07 -7.50
C ASP A 318 -11.75 4.26 -6.78
N VAL A 319 -11.34 5.49 -7.10
CA VAL A 319 -11.96 6.72 -6.55
C VAL A 319 -13.40 6.90 -7.05
N ALA A 320 -13.70 6.51 -8.29
CA ALA A 320 -15.08 6.51 -8.80
C ALA A 320 -15.95 5.46 -8.11
N ASP A 321 -15.39 4.27 -7.83
CA ASP A 321 -16.09 3.16 -7.22
C ASP A 321 -16.45 3.39 -5.75
N LEU A 322 -15.70 4.23 -5.03
CA LEU A 322 -16.10 4.74 -3.71
C LEU A 322 -17.56 5.20 -3.71
N PHE A 323 -17.98 5.93 -4.74
CA PHE A 323 -19.34 6.43 -4.84
C PHE A 323 -20.26 5.47 -5.62
N ASN A 324 -19.82 5.04 -6.80
CA ASN A 324 -20.66 4.27 -7.72
C ASN A 324 -20.96 2.84 -7.25
N VAL A 325 -20.07 2.26 -6.46
CA VAL A 325 -20.20 0.89 -5.94
C VAL A 325 -20.41 0.91 -4.44
N HIS A 326 -19.48 1.50 -3.69
CA HIS A 326 -19.43 1.32 -2.23
C HIS A 326 -20.44 2.20 -1.49
N LEU A 327 -20.60 3.48 -1.84
CA LEU A 327 -21.63 4.34 -1.27
C LEU A 327 -23.02 3.89 -1.71
N ALA A 328 -23.20 3.55 -3.00
CA ALA A 328 -24.46 3.00 -3.50
C ALA A 328 -24.89 1.75 -2.72
N GLU A 329 -23.97 0.81 -2.48
CA GLU A 329 -24.23 -0.37 -1.68
C GLU A 329 -24.49 -0.04 -0.21
N ALA A 330 -23.76 0.92 0.38
CA ALA A 330 -24.00 1.37 1.75
C ALA A 330 -25.40 1.96 1.92
N ARG A 331 -25.86 2.82 1.00
CA ARG A 331 -27.23 3.36 0.99
C ARG A 331 -28.27 2.24 0.97
N ARG A 332 -28.06 1.23 0.11
CA ARG A 332 -28.93 0.05 0.00
C ARG A 332 -28.96 -0.75 1.31
N LEU A 333 -27.80 -1.06 1.89
CA LEU A 333 -27.67 -1.83 3.14
C LEU A 333 -28.27 -1.09 4.34
N TRP A 334 -28.20 0.24 4.35
CA TRP A 334 -28.77 1.08 5.41
C TRP A 334 -30.26 1.40 5.21
N GLY A 335 -30.85 1.00 4.07
CA GLY A 335 -32.25 1.23 3.74
C GLY A 335 -32.59 2.68 3.44
N LEU A 336 -31.60 3.50 3.05
CA LEU A 336 -31.79 4.91 2.77
C LEU A 336 -32.60 5.10 1.48
N GLN A 337 -33.66 5.89 1.56
CA GLN A 337 -34.42 6.34 0.40
C GLN A 337 -33.63 7.39 -0.42
N ASP A 338 -34.03 7.65 -1.65
CA ASP A 338 -33.32 8.57 -2.55
C ASP A 338 -33.18 10.00 -2.02
N HIS A 339 -34.14 10.45 -1.20
CA HIS A 339 -34.17 11.78 -0.59
C HIS A 339 -33.47 11.84 0.77
N GLU A 340 -33.16 10.70 1.39
CA GLU A 340 -32.54 10.66 2.71
C GLU A 340 -31.02 10.90 2.60
N PRO A 341 -30.45 11.73 3.50
CA PRO A 341 -29.02 12.02 3.50
C PRO A 341 -28.21 10.80 3.94
N ALA A 342 -27.08 10.56 3.29
CA ALA A 342 -25.99 9.78 3.88
C ALA A 342 -25.00 10.72 4.59
N ASP A 343 -24.52 10.32 5.77
CA ASP A 343 -23.38 10.97 6.43
C ASP A 343 -22.08 10.41 5.79
N ILE A 344 -21.23 11.27 5.24
CA ILE A 344 -19.97 10.88 4.58
C ILE A 344 -18.81 11.61 5.26
N VAL A 345 -17.79 10.86 5.66
CA VAL A 345 -16.60 11.40 6.33
C VAL A 345 -15.38 11.34 5.42
N LEU A 346 -14.64 12.44 5.32
CA LEU A 346 -13.26 12.44 4.87
C LEU A 346 -12.32 12.44 6.07
N TYR A 347 -11.63 11.33 6.30
CA TYR A 347 -10.66 11.18 7.39
C TYR A 347 -9.25 11.46 6.86
N ALA A 348 -8.48 12.32 7.53
CA ALA A 348 -7.06 12.54 7.25
C ALA A 348 -6.24 12.24 8.50
N HIS A 349 -5.34 11.26 8.41
CA HIS A 349 -4.48 10.84 9.52
C HIS A 349 -3.33 11.84 9.77
N GLY A 350 -2.64 11.66 10.90
CA GLY A 350 -1.47 12.46 11.26
C GLY A 350 -0.26 12.21 10.33
N GLY A 351 0.57 13.23 10.15
CA GLY A 351 1.69 13.22 9.20
C GLY A 351 2.98 12.60 9.73
N LEU A 352 2.90 11.70 10.70
CA LEU A 352 4.04 10.99 11.30
C LEU A 352 3.91 9.47 11.18
N VAL A 353 3.04 9.01 10.31
CA VAL A 353 2.47 7.68 10.36
C VAL A 353 2.90 6.96 9.09
N GLY A 354 3.65 5.87 9.23
CA GLY A 354 3.99 5.00 8.11
C GLY A 354 2.76 4.27 7.59
N GLU A 355 2.85 3.69 6.39
CA GLU A 355 1.72 3.00 5.75
C GLU A 355 1.08 1.93 6.65
N ASP A 356 1.89 1.16 7.40
CA ASP A 356 1.40 0.12 8.32
C ASP A 356 0.60 0.68 9.51
N ASP A 357 1.04 1.79 10.10
CA ASP A 357 0.34 2.44 11.20
C ASP A 357 -0.94 3.12 10.69
N ALA A 358 -0.89 3.74 9.51
CA ALA A 358 -2.05 4.36 8.87
C ALA A 358 -3.11 3.30 8.54
N ALA A 359 -2.69 2.11 8.09
CA ALA A 359 -3.56 0.95 7.89
C ALA A 359 -4.21 0.48 9.19
N ALA A 360 -3.49 0.50 10.31
CA ALA A 360 -4.02 0.14 11.63
C ALA A 360 -5.07 1.16 12.13
N THR A 361 -4.80 2.45 11.96
CA THR A 361 -5.78 3.52 12.25
C THR A 361 -7.02 3.35 11.37
N ALA A 362 -6.85 3.14 10.06
CA ALA A 362 -7.94 2.91 9.12
C ALA A 362 -8.77 1.67 9.50
N ALA A 363 -8.12 0.56 9.87
CA ALA A 363 -8.78 -0.67 10.34
C ALA A 363 -9.60 -0.49 11.61
N THR A 364 -9.37 0.59 12.37
CA THR A 364 -10.13 0.90 13.58
C THR A 364 -11.26 1.88 13.31
N TRP A 365 -11.00 2.94 12.51
CA TRP A 365 -11.97 3.99 12.23
C TRP A 365 -13.00 3.61 11.18
N ILE A 366 -12.62 2.91 10.11
CA ILE A 366 -13.52 2.52 9.01
C ILE A 366 -14.69 1.66 9.54
N PRO A 367 -14.46 0.57 10.31
CA PRO A 367 -15.56 -0.20 10.89
C PRO A 367 -16.43 0.61 11.82
N ALA A 368 -15.83 1.41 12.72
CA ALA A 368 -16.57 2.20 13.70
C ALA A 368 -17.51 3.24 13.06
N LEU A 369 -17.03 3.93 12.00
CA LEU A 369 -17.84 4.87 11.24
C LEU A 369 -18.96 4.13 10.48
N TYR A 370 -18.62 3.03 9.81
CA TYR A 370 -19.59 2.29 9.01
C TYR A 370 -20.70 1.65 9.87
N GLU A 371 -20.38 1.13 11.06
CA GLU A 371 -21.36 0.65 12.04
C GLU A 371 -22.33 1.75 12.49
N ALA A 372 -21.84 2.99 12.61
CA ALA A 372 -22.65 4.17 12.91
C ALA A 372 -23.44 4.71 11.69
N ARG A 373 -23.41 3.99 10.55
CA ARG A 373 -23.98 4.41 9.26
C ARG A 373 -23.39 5.73 8.75
N ILE A 374 -22.09 5.89 8.92
CA ILE A 374 -21.30 6.99 8.38
C ILE A 374 -20.34 6.40 7.35
N PHE A 375 -20.41 6.86 6.11
CA PHE A 375 -19.60 6.33 5.02
C PHE A 375 -18.17 6.90 5.11
N PRO A 376 -17.13 6.07 5.33
CA PRO A 376 -15.78 6.55 5.51
C PRO A 376 -15.03 6.65 4.17
N VAL A 377 -14.32 7.75 3.97
CA VAL A 377 -13.27 7.92 2.95
C VAL A 377 -12.00 8.31 3.69
N PHE A 378 -11.01 7.42 3.68
CA PHE A 378 -9.77 7.59 4.42
C PHE A 378 -8.68 8.08 3.47
N LEU A 379 -8.23 9.32 3.66
CA LEU A 379 -7.13 9.93 2.92
C LEU A 379 -5.81 9.43 3.55
N MET A 380 -5.19 8.47 2.90
CA MET A 380 -3.87 7.96 3.25
C MET A 380 -2.82 8.72 2.43
N TRP A 381 -1.78 9.19 3.11
CA TRP A 381 -0.73 9.96 2.47
C TRP A 381 0.59 9.64 3.13
N GLU A 382 1.60 9.39 2.30
CA GLU A 382 2.90 8.99 2.81
C GLU A 382 3.55 10.11 3.63
N THR A 383 3.91 9.78 4.86
CA THR A 383 4.73 10.67 5.68
C THR A 383 5.76 9.85 6.44
N ASP A 384 6.83 9.47 5.75
CA ASP A 384 8.09 8.99 6.38
C ASP A 384 8.84 10.10 7.15
N PHE A 385 8.09 11.08 7.68
CA PHE A 385 8.61 12.16 8.49
C PHE A 385 9.27 11.62 9.75
N TRP A 386 8.64 10.67 10.47
CA TRP A 386 9.13 10.25 11.78
C TRP A 386 10.35 9.33 11.72
N SER A 387 10.43 8.44 10.72
CA SER A 387 11.61 7.60 10.48
C SER A 387 12.82 8.47 10.10
N THR A 388 12.62 9.47 9.23
CA THR A 388 13.64 10.43 8.81
C THR A 388 14.09 11.34 9.96
N VAL A 389 13.15 11.85 10.75
CA VAL A 389 13.40 12.64 11.98
C VAL A 389 14.15 11.80 13.00
N LYS A 390 13.74 10.57 13.27
CA LYS A 390 14.41 9.69 14.24
C LYS A 390 15.86 9.44 13.83
N ASN A 391 16.12 9.08 12.57
CA ASN A 391 17.47 8.77 12.11
C ASN A 391 18.37 10.01 12.11
N ARG A 392 17.95 11.11 11.46
CA ARG A 392 18.77 12.33 11.38
C ARG A 392 18.97 13.02 12.73
N LEU A 393 17.98 12.98 13.62
CA LEU A 393 18.08 13.65 14.92
C LEU A 393 18.74 12.77 16.00
N ALA A 394 18.59 11.44 15.95
CA ALA A 394 19.36 10.56 16.85
C ALA A 394 20.86 10.69 16.60
N ASP A 395 21.30 10.85 15.35
CA ASP A 395 22.70 11.09 15.00
C ASP A 395 23.22 12.42 15.56
N LEU A 396 22.42 13.49 15.47
CA LEU A 396 22.77 14.80 16.03
C LEU A 396 22.80 14.82 17.57
N VAL A 397 21.97 14.01 18.22
CA VAL A 397 21.85 13.94 19.69
C VAL A 397 22.87 12.95 20.29
N SER A 398 23.27 11.90 19.57
CA SER A 398 24.22 10.88 20.04
C SER A 398 25.64 11.42 20.22
N GLY A 399 26.01 12.50 19.52
CA GLY A 399 27.28 13.20 19.67
C GLY A 399 27.37 14.19 20.84
N GLN A 400 26.32 14.33 21.67
CA GLN A 400 26.26 15.33 22.75
C GLN A 400 26.39 14.69 24.15
N PRO A 401 27.20 15.26 25.07
CA PRO A 401 27.30 14.77 26.44
C PRO A 401 25.97 14.94 27.17
N ARG A 402 25.34 13.80 27.54
CA ARG A 402 24.15 13.79 28.39
C ARG A 402 24.53 14.28 29.80
N PRO A 403 23.87 15.31 30.35
CA PRO A 403 24.21 15.80 31.68
C PRO A 403 23.79 14.76 32.74
N THR A 404 24.76 14.21 33.44
CA THR A 404 24.60 13.34 34.61
C THR A 404 24.77 14.18 35.89
N GLY A 405 23.67 14.55 36.56
CA GLY A 405 23.72 15.19 37.90
C GLY A 405 22.60 16.20 38.21
N GLY A 406 22.11 16.20 39.46
CA GLY A 406 20.83 16.78 39.89
C GLY A 406 20.64 18.32 39.82
N LEU A 407 19.44 18.70 39.35
CA LEU A 407 18.60 19.91 39.56
C LEU A 407 17.54 19.88 38.44
N GLY A 408 16.60 18.91 38.55
CA GLY A 408 15.89 18.31 37.42
C GLY A 408 15.11 19.27 36.51
N ASP A 409 14.38 20.25 37.04
CA ASP A 409 13.42 21.02 36.22
C ASP A 409 14.02 22.25 35.54
N GLN A 410 15.13 22.79 36.05
CA GLN A 410 15.84 23.88 35.39
C GLN A 410 16.71 23.33 34.25
N LEU A 411 17.34 22.18 34.46
CA LEU A 411 18.11 21.46 33.44
C LEU A 411 17.22 20.96 32.29
N LYS A 412 16.03 20.39 32.59
CA LYS A 412 15.05 20.01 31.55
C LYS A 412 14.64 21.18 30.66
N ARG A 413 14.35 22.35 31.25
CA ARG A 413 13.97 23.56 30.49
C ARG A 413 15.10 24.05 29.60
N PHE A 414 16.32 24.11 30.13
CA PHE A 414 17.51 24.50 29.36
C PHE A 414 17.80 23.51 28.22
N TRP A 415 17.69 22.20 28.49
CA TRP A 415 17.89 21.15 27.50
C TRP A 415 16.85 21.21 26.38
N ASN A 416 15.56 21.36 26.72
CA ASN A 416 14.49 21.53 25.72
C ASN A 416 14.75 22.75 24.83
N GLN A 417 15.13 23.91 25.40
CA GLN A 417 15.42 25.12 24.62
C GLN A 417 16.64 24.96 23.71
N ARG A 418 17.65 24.21 24.14
CA ARG A 418 18.81 23.90 23.28
C ARG A 418 18.44 22.95 22.14
N LEU A 419 17.65 21.92 22.42
CA LEU A 419 17.12 21.03 21.38
C LEU A 419 16.25 21.82 20.40
N GLU A 420 15.32 22.65 20.86
CA GLU A 420 14.47 23.49 20.00
C GLU A 420 15.30 24.34 19.03
N LYS A 421 16.42 24.91 19.46
CA LYS A 421 17.32 25.67 18.57
C LYS A 421 18.11 24.78 17.60
N LEU A 422 18.60 23.64 18.08
CA LEU A 422 19.41 22.73 17.27
C LEU A 422 18.58 22.04 16.18
N LEU A 423 17.34 21.70 16.52
CA LEU A 423 16.40 21.01 15.63
C LEU A 423 15.69 21.96 14.67
N ALA A 424 15.80 23.27 14.85
CA ALA A 424 15.08 24.27 14.05
C ALA A 424 15.39 24.14 12.55
N GLY A 425 16.67 24.05 12.15
CA GLY A 425 17.05 23.94 10.74
C GLY A 425 16.49 22.68 10.06
N PRO A 426 16.92 21.47 10.49
CA PRO A 426 16.43 20.22 9.91
C PRO A 426 14.92 20.04 10.05
N GLY A 427 14.37 20.38 11.22
CA GLY A 427 12.94 20.28 11.52
C GLY A 427 12.09 21.19 10.65
N THR A 428 12.55 22.41 10.37
CA THR A 428 11.85 23.35 9.46
C THR A 428 11.74 22.82 8.05
N GLN A 429 12.81 22.23 7.50
CA GLN A 429 12.76 21.66 6.15
C GLN A 429 11.74 20.53 6.07
N MET A 430 11.86 19.54 6.96
CA MET A 430 10.97 18.37 6.96
C MET A 430 9.52 18.75 7.24
N TRP A 431 9.27 19.68 8.16
CA TRP A 431 7.93 20.17 8.47
C TRP A 431 7.34 21.01 7.33
N GLY A 432 8.19 21.77 6.64
CA GLY A 432 7.85 22.47 5.41
C GLY A 432 7.40 21.51 4.30
N GLU A 433 8.17 20.44 4.06
CA GLU A 433 7.82 19.38 3.11
C GLU A 433 6.48 18.72 3.48
N MET A 434 6.26 18.38 4.75
CA MET A 434 4.99 17.80 5.20
C MET A 434 3.80 18.75 4.98
N LYS A 435 3.96 20.06 5.23
CA LYS A 435 2.92 21.07 4.93
C LYS A 435 2.64 21.17 3.43
N GLN A 436 3.68 21.11 2.60
CA GLN A 436 3.54 21.11 1.14
C GLN A 436 2.82 19.86 0.65
N ASN A 437 3.10 18.68 1.22
CA ASN A 437 2.43 17.44 0.87
C ASN A 437 0.94 17.49 1.24
N ALA A 438 0.62 17.96 2.45
CA ALA A 438 -0.76 18.16 2.91
C ALA A 438 -1.54 19.13 2.00
N ASP A 439 -0.88 20.20 1.54
CA ASP A 439 -1.43 21.12 0.55
C ASP A 439 -1.63 20.45 -0.82
N ALA A 440 -0.68 19.62 -1.25
CA ALA A 440 -0.71 18.96 -2.55
C ALA A 440 -1.89 17.99 -2.70
N LEU A 441 -2.35 17.35 -1.61
CA LEU A 441 -3.47 16.37 -1.61
C LEU A 441 -4.77 16.89 -2.22
N SER A 442 -4.96 18.21 -2.29
CA SER A 442 -6.13 18.84 -2.95
C SER A 442 -5.77 19.97 -3.91
N GLY A 443 -4.47 20.18 -4.18
CA GLY A 443 -3.96 21.39 -4.85
C GLY A 443 -3.96 21.32 -6.37
N THR A 444 -3.64 20.15 -6.95
CA THR A 444 -3.49 20.00 -8.40
C THR A 444 -4.71 19.31 -9.02
N ALA A 445 -4.90 19.45 -10.33
CA ALA A 445 -6.03 18.80 -11.03
C ALA A 445 -6.04 17.27 -10.89
N ASN A 446 -4.85 16.67 -10.73
CA ASN A 446 -4.66 15.22 -10.58
C ASN A 446 -4.51 14.78 -9.12
N SER A 447 -4.68 15.70 -8.16
CA SER A 447 -4.59 15.35 -6.74
C SER A 447 -5.77 14.48 -6.30
N GLY A 448 -5.55 13.56 -5.36
CA GLY A 448 -6.58 12.63 -4.90
C GLY A 448 -7.83 13.33 -4.38
N GLY A 449 -7.70 14.46 -3.68
CA GLY A 449 -8.84 15.26 -3.24
C GLY A 449 -9.63 15.91 -4.38
N ARG A 450 -8.97 16.29 -5.49
CA ARG A 450 -9.65 16.84 -6.68
C ARG A 450 -10.31 15.74 -7.51
N LEU A 451 -9.69 14.57 -7.61
CA LEU A 451 -10.28 13.39 -8.23
C LEU A 451 -11.48 12.90 -7.43
N LEU A 452 -11.42 12.90 -6.09
CA LEU A 452 -12.53 12.60 -5.20
C LEU A 452 -13.73 13.52 -5.47
N TYR A 453 -13.49 14.84 -5.53
CA TYR A 453 -14.54 15.81 -5.86
C TYR A 453 -15.18 15.51 -7.23
N GLN A 454 -14.37 15.25 -8.26
CA GLN A 454 -14.86 14.94 -9.60
C GLN A 454 -15.68 13.65 -9.64
N ALA A 455 -15.20 12.60 -8.98
CA ALA A 455 -15.87 11.31 -8.87
C ALA A 455 -17.22 11.43 -8.15
N ALA A 456 -17.27 12.18 -7.05
CA ALA A 456 -18.51 12.40 -6.31
C ALA A 456 -19.55 13.13 -7.16
N GLN A 457 -19.15 14.23 -7.83
CA GLN A 457 -20.05 15.02 -8.69
C GLN A 457 -20.54 14.25 -9.92
N ALA A 458 -19.80 13.23 -10.36
CA ALA A 458 -20.19 12.37 -11.48
C ALA A 458 -21.08 11.19 -11.05
N SER A 459 -21.20 10.93 -9.74
CA SER A 459 -21.95 9.79 -9.22
C SER A 459 -23.42 10.13 -8.99
N SER A 460 -24.31 9.20 -9.31
CA SER A 460 -25.74 9.29 -8.95
C SER A 460 -26.01 8.90 -7.49
N ALA A 461 -25.06 8.24 -6.83
CA ALA A 461 -25.18 7.83 -5.44
C ALA A 461 -24.94 8.98 -4.46
N PHE A 462 -24.35 10.10 -4.92
CA PHE A 462 -23.99 11.26 -4.10
C PHE A 462 -24.67 12.54 -4.64
N ASP A 463 -25.20 13.37 -3.73
CA ASP A 463 -25.60 14.75 -4.04
C ASP A 463 -25.22 15.66 -2.88
N ALA A 464 -24.36 16.65 -3.13
CA ALA A 464 -23.87 17.60 -2.13
C ALA A 464 -24.98 18.47 -1.48
N ARG A 465 -26.18 18.54 -2.07
CA ARG A 465 -27.35 19.22 -1.48
C ARG A 465 -28.17 18.31 -0.57
N ARG A 466 -28.03 17.00 -0.74
CA ARG A 466 -28.73 15.98 0.04
C ARG A 466 -27.85 15.45 1.16
N ASP A 467 -26.68 14.95 0.79
CA ASP A 467 -25.78 14.22 1.69
C ASP A 467 -24.95 15.18 2.55
N ARG A 468 -24.55 14.69 3.73
CA ARG A 468 -23.86 15.49 4.74
C ARG A 468 -22.39 15.14 4.73
N LEU A 469 -21.54 16.14 4.52
CA LEU A 469 -20.09 15.96 4.48
C LEU A 469 -19.47 16.33 5.82
N HIS A 470 -18.62 15.46 6.33
CA HIS A 470 -17.92 15.63 7.59
C HIS A 470 -16.42 15.43 7.39
N LEU A 471 -15.61 16.16 8.16
CA LEU A 471 -14.15 16.05 8.13
C LEU A 471 -13.66 15.57 9.49
N ILE A 472 -12.72 14.63 9.50
CA ILE A 472 -12.00 14.20 10.70
C ILE A 472 -10.50 14.34 10.42
N GLY A 473 -9.79 15.15 11.19
CA GLY A 473 -8.36 15.37 11.04
C GLY A 473 -7.61 15.13 12.34
N HIS A 474 -6.63 14.24 12.34
CA HIS A 474 -5.68 14.10 13.45
C HIS A 474 -4.37 14.79 13.13
N SER A 475 -3.81 15.53 14.08
CA SER A 475 -2.49 16.17 13.96
C SER A 475 -2.32 16.92 12.62
N ALA A 476 -1.39 16.51 11.75
CA ALA A 476 -1.18 17.13 10.44
C ALA A 476 -2.37 16.98 9.46
N GLY A 477 -3.29 16.03 9.69
CA GLY A 477 -4.56 15.97 8.97
C GLY A 477 -5.42 17.24 9.14
N SER A 478 -5.17 18.05 10.17
CA SER A 478 -5.79 19.39 10.26
C SER A 478 -5.28 20.38 9.21
N ILE A 479 -4.05 20.21 8.73
CA ILE A 479 -3.47 21.02 7.63
C ILE A 479 -4.12 20.60 6.31
N VAL A 480 -4.24 19.28 6.08
CA VAL A 480 -4.98 18.72 4.93
C VAL A 480 -6.39 19.31 4.88
N HIS A 481 -7.14 19.22 5.99
CA HIS A 481 -8.51 19.72 6.03
C HIS A 481 -8.63 21.23 5.92
N SER A 482 -7.62 22.00 6.34
CA SER A 482 -7.60 23.44 6.11
C SER A 482 -7.60 23.77 4.61
N HIS A 483 -6.80 23.05 3.83
CA HIS A 483 -6.77 23.20 2.37
C HIS A 483 -8.01 22.62 1.67
N VAL A 484 -8.51 21.47 2.13
CA VAL A 484 -9.74 20.85 1.61
C VAL A 484 -10.94 21.77 1.81
N VAL A 485 -11.12 22.32 3.02
CA VAL A 485 -12.19 23.29 3.33
C VAL A 485 -12.10 24.49 2.40
N ASP A 486 -10.94 25.12 2.29
CA ASP A 486 -10.80 26.32 1.46
C ASP A 486 -11.16 26.03 -0.01
N ARG A 487 -10.63 24.95 -0.58
CA ARG A 487 -10.76 24.66 -2.02
C ARG A 487 -12.08 24.03 -2.42
N LEU A 488 -12.65 23.15 -1.60
CA LEU A 488 -13.89 22.47 -1.94
C LEU A 488 -15.11 23.34 -1.63
N CYS A 489 -15.06 24.20 -0.60
CA CYS A 489 -16.12 25.20 -0.40
C CYS A 489 -16.20 26.20 -1.57
N GLN A 490 -15.06 26.62 -2.14
CA GLN A 490 -15.03 27.43 -3.37
C GLN A 490 -15.66 26.72 -4.59
N ARG A 491 -15.83 25.40 -4.52
CA ARG A 491 -16.46 24.57 -5.55
C ARG A 491 -17.91 24.20 -5.22
N GLY A 492 -18.47 24.76 -4.16
CA GLY A 492 -19.87 24.60 -3.78
C GLY A 492 -20.15 23.44 -2.81
N TRP A 493 -19.12 22.78 -2.27
CA TRP A 493 -19.32 21.87 -1.15
C TRP A 493 -19.53 22.65 0.15
N THR A 494 -20.30 22.06 1.06
CA THR A 494 -20.46 22.53 2.44
C THR A 494 -20.23 21.37 3.38
N PHE A 495 -19.65 21.64 4.54
CA PHE A 495 -19.34 20.62 5.54
C PHE A 495 -20.19 20.82 6.79
N ASP A 496 -20.93 19.78 7.18
CA ASP A 496 -21.74 19.78 8.39
C ASP A 496 -20.89 19.78 9.66
N SER A 497 -19.70 19.18 9.64
CA SER A 497 -18.77 19.28 10.78
C SER A 497 -17.31 19.11 10.40
N LEU A 498 -16.43 19.90 11.02
CA LEU A 498 -14.99 19.70 11.06
C LEU A 498 -14.55 19.24 12.45
N ASN A 499 -14.06 18.01 12.57
CA ASN A 499 -13.63 17.40 13.84
C ASN A 499 -12.10 17.26 13.84
N LEU A 500 -11.42 18.00 14.72
CA LEU A 500 -9.97 18.02 14.80
C LEU A 500 -9.46 17.41 16.11
N MET A 501 -8.50 16.51 16.00
CA MET A 501 -7.86 15.83 17.12
C MET A 501 -6.39 16.25 17.17
N ALA A 502 -5.99 16.93 18.24
CA ALA A 502 -4.67 17.53 18.44
C ALA A 502 -4.13 18.28 17.19
N PRO A 503 -4.88 19.26 16.64
CA PRO A 503 -4.55 19.85 15.33
C PRO A 503 -3.18 20.53 15.31
N ALA A 504 -2.33 20.12 14.37
CA ALA A 504 -1.00 20.68 14.18
C ALA A 504 -0.95 21.89 13.22
N VAL A 505 -2.11 22.31 12.69
CA VAL A 505 -2.20 23.49 11.83
C VAL A 505 -1.84 24.78 12.58
N THR A 506 -1.12 25.68 11.92
CA THR A 506 -0.83 27.00 12.47
C THR A 506 -2.10 27.84 12.56
N VAL A 507 -2.18 28.71 13.58
CA VAL A 507 -3.32 29.64 13.72
C VAL A 507 -3.45 30.53 12.49
N ASP A 508 -2.34 30.93 11.88
CA ASP A 508 -2.32 31.73 10.65
C ASP A 508 -2.99 31.01 9.46
N LEU A 509 -2.59 29.76 9.17
CA LEU A 509 -3.21 28.99 8.08
C LEU A 509 -4.69 28.75 8.34
N PHE A 510 -5.05 28.34 9.57
CA PHE A 510 -6.44 28.14 9.98
C PHE A 510 -7.28 29.41 9.82
N SER A 511 -6.76 30.56 10.23
CA SER A 511 -7.44 31.85 10.14
C SER A 511 -7.70 32.29 8.72
N ARG A 512 -6.81 31.96 7.78
CA ARG A 512 -6.98 32.28 6.36
C ARG A 512 -7.96 31.34 5.64
N THR A 513 -8.03 30.09 6.06
CA THR A 513 -8.70 29.02 5.27
C THR A 513 -10.02 28.56 5.86
N VAL A 514 -10.07 28.30 7.17
CA VAL A 514 -11.23 27.69 7.84
C VAL A 514 -12.13 28.73 8.49
N VAL A 515 -11.56 29.75 9.16
CA VAL A 515 -12.35 30.80 9.84
C VAL A 515 -13.34 31.51 8.91
N PRO A 516 -13.00 31.87 7.66
CA PRO A 516 -13.98 32.46 6.74
C PRO A 516 -15.15 31.51 6.48
N ARG A 517 -14.89 30.20 6.38
CA ARG A 517 -15.90 29.17 6.12
C ARG A 517 -16.78 28.87 7.33
N LEU A 518 -16.26 29.03 8.54
CA LEU A 518 -17.07 28.97 9.76
C LEU A 518 -18.04 30.17 9.88
N LYS A 519 -17.70 31.31 9.26
CA LYS A 519 -18.54 32.52 9.26
C LYS A 519 -19.58 32.54 8.15
N ASP A 520 -19.23 32.06 6.96
CA ASP A 520 -20.12 32.05 5.79
C ASP A 520 -21.04 30.82 5.70
N GLY A 521 -20.84 29.84 6.59
CA GLY A 521 -21.63 28.61 6.65
C GLY A 521 -21.08 27.46 5.78
N GLY A 522 -19.97 27.66 5.07
CA GLY A 522 -19.26 26.59 4.36
C GLY A 522 -18.79 25.46 5.28
N VAL A 523 -18.50 25.77 6.55
CA VAL A 523 -18.36 24.79 7.64
C VAL A 523 -19.37 25.15 8.72
N ARG A 524 -20.35 24.28 8.93
CA ARG A 524 -21.46 24.56 9.85
C ARG A 524 -21.04 24.58 11.31
N ARG A 525 -20.18 23.64 11.71
CA ARG A 525 -19.63 23.57 13.08
C ARG A 525 -18.25 22.93 13.10
N MET A 526 -17.50 23.26 14.13
CA MET A 526 -16.19 22.70 14.39
C MET A 526 -16.05 22.20 15.82
N HIS A 527 -15.33 21.09 15.95
CA HIS A 527 -15.06 20.38 17.18
C HIS A 527 -13.55 20.17 17.31
N GLN A 528 -12.96 20.49 18.46
CA GLN A 528 -11.54 20.27 18.72
C GLN A 528 -11.29 19.48 20.00
N PHE A 529 -10.48 18.44 19.89
CA PHE A 529 -9.92 17.70 21.03
C PHE A 529 -8.43 18.04 21.13
N HIS A 530 -7.97 18.42 22.31
CA HIS A 530 -6.56 18.77 22.53
C HIS A 530 -6.13 18.44 23.96
N LEU A 531 -4.83 18.33 24.22
CA LEU A 531 -4.34 18.17 25.59
C LEU A 531 -4.48 19.48 26.36
N SER A 532 -4.79 19.40 27.65
CA SER A 532 -4.60 20.55 28.55
C SER A 532 -3.11 20.96 28.60
N ASP A 533 -2.82 22.25 28.74
CA ASP A 533 -1.45 22.77 28.73
C ASP A 533 -0.53 22.09 29.77
N PRO A 534 -0.99 21.76 31.01
CA PRO A 534 -0.17 21.02 31.96
C PRO A 534 0.24 19.62 31.46
N VAL A 535 -0.68 18.90 30.80
CA VAL A 535 -0.42 17.56 30.26
C VAL A 535 0.47 17.64 29.03
N GLU A 536 0.21 18.60 28.15
CA GLU A 536 0.96 18.80 26.93
C GLU A 536 2.46 19.11 27.18
N ARG A 537 2.76 19.83 28.27
CA ARG A 537 4.14 20.14 28.69
C ARG A 537 4.94 18.95 29.20
N VAL A 538 4.29 17.84 29.54
CA VAL A 538 4.93 16.64 30.08
C VAL A 538 4.68 15.40 29.22
N ASP A 539 4.09 15.58 28.04
CA ASP A 539 3.85 14.51 27.07
C ASP A 539 5.18 13.82 26.68
N PRO A 540 5.31 12.51 26.93
CA PRO A 540 6.55 11.76 26.69
C PRO A 540 6.76 11.38 25.23
N THR A 541 5.87 11.72 24.30
CA THR A 541 5.92 11.28 22.88
C THR A 541 7.30 11.49 22.24
N CYS A 542 7.95 12.61 22.51
CA CYS A 542 9.28 12.92 21.96
C CYS A 542 10.45 12.48 22.86
N LYS A 543 10.20 11.98 24.07
CA LYS A 543 11.21 11.75 25.11
C LYS A 543 12.13 10.58 24.79
N ALA A 544 11.55 9.46 24.36
CA ALA A 544 12.31 8.23 24.08
C ALA A 544 13.29 8.41 22.90
N ILE A 545 12.99 9.33 21.99
CA ILE A 545 13.72 9.48 20.72
C ILE A 545 14.65 10.71 20.76
N LEU A 546 14.15 11.85 21.25
CA LEU A 546 14.89 13.12 21.21
C LEU A 546 15.37 13.59 22.59
N GLY A 547 14.99 12.89 23.67
CA GLY A 547 15.17 13.41 25.03
C GLY A 547 14.38 14.71 25.28
N TYR A 548 13.45 15.04 24.38
CA TYR A 548 12.58 16.22 24.47
C TYR A 548 11.37 15.89 25.34
N SER A 549 11.13 16.72 26.35
CA SER A 549 10.19 16.38 27.44
C SER A 549 8.81 17.03 27.33
N ARG A 550 8.51 17.71 26.21
CA ARG A 550 7.17 18.26 25.89
C ARG A 550 6.58 17.55 24.67
N SER A 551 5.31 17.84 24.39
CA SER A 551 4.61 17.30 23.22
C SER A 551 5.27 17.65 21.89
N LEU A 552 4.90 16.90 20.85
CA LEU A 552 5.28 17.21 19.48
C LEU A 552 4.81 18.60 19.05
N LEU A 553 3.63 19.06 19.45
CA LEU A 553 3.15 20.39 19.08
C LEU A 553 3.98 21.51 19.71
N TYR A 554 4.53 21.31 20.92
CA TYR A 554 5.51 22.22 21.49
C TYR A 554 6.79 22.27 20.64
N LEU A 555 7.27 21.12 20.16
CA LEU A 555 8.44 21.09 19.28
C LEU A 555 8.15 21.80 17.96
N VAL A 556 6.99 21.55 17.34
CA VAL A 556 6.57 22.23 16.11
C VAL A 556 6.48 23.74 16.33
N SER A 557 5.76 24.16 17.37
CA SER A 557 5.51 25.57 17.68
C SER A 557 6.78 26.34 18.02
N GLU A 558 7.72 25.76 18.77
CA GLU A 558 8.92 26.45 19.25
C GLU A 558 10.14 26.30 18.30
N SER A 559 10.13 25.32 17.39
CA SER A 559 11.30 24.95 16.58
C SER A 559 11.02 24.83 15.08
N PHE A 560 10.05 24.02 14.66
CA PHE A 560 9.92 23.62 13.25
C PHE A 560 9.28 24.70 12.36
N GLU A 561 8.75 25.77 12.94
CA GLU A 561 8.30 26.95 12.20
C GLU A 561 9.44 27.97 12.07
N HIS A 562 10.48 27.60 11.32
CA HIS A 562 11.65 28.46 11.03
C HIS A 562 12.41 28.93 12.29
N GLY A 563 12.43 28.11 13.35
CA GLY A 563 13.03 28.47 14.64
C GLY A 563 12.34 29.63 15.36
N THR A 564 11.14 30.01 14.90
CA THR A 564 10.35 31.09 15.47
C THR A 564 9.13 30.51 16.16
N ARG A 565 8.87 30.98 17.39
CA ARG A 565 7.67 30.59 18.13
C ARG A 565 6.43 30.95 17.32
N THR A 566 5.70 29.94 16.88
CA THR A 566 4.53 30.09 16.01
C THR A 566 3.30 29.46 16.67
N PRO A 567 2.19 30.18 16.82
CA PRO A 567 0.96 29.63 17.39
C PRO A 567 0.40 28.46 16.58
N VAL A 568 0.19 27.33 17.24
CA VAL A 568 -0.42 26.11 16.68
C VAL A 568 -1.79 25.91 17.33
N LEU A 569 -2.81 25.63 16.51
CA LEU A 569 -4.22 25.61 16.93
C LEU A 569 -4.52 24.56 18.01
N GLY A 570 -3.84 23.41 17.96
CA GLY A 570 -4.03 22.31 18.89
C GLY A 570 -3.51 22.55 20.30
N MET A 571 -2.78 23.64 20.54
CA MET A 571 -2.33 23.99 21.88
C MET A 571 -3.40 24.83 22.59
N GLU A 572 -3.82 24.42 23.79
CA GLU A 572 -4.88 25.08 24.58
C GLU A 572 -4.69 26.60 24.67
N LYS A 573 -3.45 27.03 24.95
CA LYS A 573 -3.08 28.44 25.13
C LYS A 573 -3.29 29.32 23.89
N TYR A 574 -3.39 28.75 22.70
CA TYR A 574 -3.59 29.50 21.45
C TYR A 574 -5.02 29.38 20.91
N PHE A 575 -5.78 28.38 21.37
CA PHE A 575 -7.10 28.07 20.83
C PHE A 575 -8.10 29.22 21.00
N SER A 576 -8.30 29.72 22.22
CA SER A 576 -9.33 30.72 22.54
C SER A 576 -9.20 32.01 21.73
N GLY A 577 -7.97 32.43 21.41
CA GLY A 577 -7.72 33.60 20.57
C GLY A 577 -8.03 33.34 19.09
N ALA A 578 -7.74 32.14 18.59
CA ALA A 578 -7.93 31.77 17.20
C ALA A 578 -9.42 31.65 16.79
N VAL A 579 -10.29 31.31 17.74
CA VAL A 579 -11.73 31.07 17.50
C VAL A 579 -12.64 32.12 18.12
N ALA A 580 -12.07 33.25 18.58
CA ALA A 580 -12.81 34.32 19.22
C ALA A 580 -13.96 34.83 18.33
N GLY A 581 -15.18 34.84 18.88
CA GLY A 581 -16.38 35.30 18.17
C GLY A 581 -17.06 34.25 17.28
N LEU A 582 -16.62 32.99 17.30
CA LEU A 582 -17.28 31.88 16.59
C LEU A 582 -18.15 31.07 17.57
N SER A 583 -19.48 31.14 17.42
CA SER A 583 -20.43 30.43 18.29
C SER A 583 -20.62 28.95 17.92
N ASN A 584 -20.19 28.55 16.72
CA ASN A 584 -20.30 27.21 16.16
C ASN A 584 -19.02 26.37 16.36
N VAL A 585 -18.20 26.73 17.34
CA VAL A 585 -16.96 26.04 17.68
C VAL A 585 -17.02 25.52 19.11
N GLN A 586 -16.68 24.25 19.32
CA GLN A 586 -16.59 23.61 20.62
C GLN A 586 -15.24 22.90 20.77
N ALA A 587 -14.70 22.87 21.99
CA ALA A 587 -13.46 22.16 22.25
C ALA A 587 -13.44 21.49 23.64
N TRP A 588 -12.69 20.40 23.73
CA TRP A 588 -12.51 19.61 24.94
C TRP A 588 -11.02 19.42 25.22
N ALA A 589 -10.62 19.74 26.44
CA ALA A 589 -9.28 19.47 26.95
C ALA A 589 -9.22 18.02 27.47
N ALA A 590 -8.17 17.31 27.08
CA ALA A 590 -7.90 15.94 27.47
C ALA A 590 -6.75 15.88 28.50
N PRO A 591 -6.77 14.89 29.41
CA PRO A 591 -7.81 13.87 29.59
C PRO A 591 -9.12 14.44 30.18
N GLY A 592 -10.25 13.90 29.73
CA GLY A 592 -11.61 14.32 30.09
C GLY A 592 -12.66 13.28 29.64
N ALA A 593 -13.95 13.53 29.88
CA ALA A 593 -15.01 12.56 29.56
C ALA A 593 -15.09 12.26 28.06
N GLU A 594 -14.80 13.26 27.23
CA GLU A 594 -14.89 13.20 25.77
C GLU A 594 -13.61 12.65 25.11
N SER A 595 -12.50 12.58 25.85
CA SER A 595 -11.22 12.04 25.38
C SER A 595 -10.34 11.64 26.56
N GLN A 596 -9.93 10.38 26.64
CA GLN A 596 -9.02 9.87 27.67
C GLN A 596 -7.54 9.92 27.23
N SER A 597 -7.26 10.49 26.06
CA SER A 597 -5.90 10.61 25.57
C SER A 597 -5.03 11.45 26.52
N SER A 598 -3.83 10.95 26.80
CA SER A 598 -2.82 11.62 27.61
C SER A 598 -1.56 11.99 26.81
N THR A 599 -1.55 11.70 25.51
CA THR A 599 -0.44 11.98 24.59
C THR A 599 -0.97 12.56 23.29
N HIS A 600 -0.13 13.31 22.58
CA HIS A 600 -0.48 13.88 21.28
C HIS A 600 -0.88 12.81 20.26
N GLY A 601 -0.11 11.72 20.20
CA GLY A 601 -0.36 10.60 19.29
C GLY A 601 -1.50 9.68 19.72
N GLY A 602 -2.04 9.81 20.93
CA GLY A 602 -3.03 8.85 21.45
C GLY A 602 -4.49 9.14 21.09
N PHE A 603 -4.79 10.27 20.45
CA PHE A 603 -6.19 10.67 20.22
C PHE A 603 -6.93 9.80 19.21
N ASP A 604 -6.28 9.37 18.13
CA ASP A 604 -6.90 8.54 17.09
C ASP A 604 -7.05 7.08 17.53
N ASP A 605 -6.24 6.63 18.49
CA ASP A 605 -6.38 5.32 19.14
C ASP A 605 -7.36 5.31 20.32
N ASP A 606 -7.65 6.48 20.92
CA ASP A 606 -8.50 6.60 22.10
C ASP A 606 -9.98 6.28 21.80
N PRO A 607 -10.56 5.20 22.39
CA PRO A 607 -11.96 4.85 22.19
C PRO A 607 -12.94 5.94 22.61
N ALA A 608 -12.63 6.73 23.64
CA ALA A 608 -13.49 7.81 24.11
C ALA A 608 -13.55 8.95 23.08
N THR A 609 -12.40 9.37 22.55
CA THR A 609 -12.32 10.34 21.46
C THR A 609 -13.11 9.88 20.24
N ARG A 610 -12.91 8.64 19.80
CA ARG A 610 -13.65 8.08 18.65
C ARG A 610 -15.16 8.08 18.86
N ALA A 611 -15.62 7.63 20.02
CA ALA A 611 -17.04 7.63 20.37
C ALA A 611 -17.63 9.06 20.38
N SER A 612 -16.89 10.03 20.93
CA SER A 612 -17.28 11.44 20.94
C SER A 612 -17.41 12.01 19.53
N VAL A 613 -16.43 11.80 18.65
CA VAL A 613 -16.47 12.27 17.26
C VAL A 613 -17.67 11.68 16.51
N ILE A 614 -17.91 10.37 16.63
CA ILE A 614 -19.06 9.71 16.00
C ILE A 614 -20.38 10.31 16.51
N LYS A 615 -20.50 10.52 17.83
CA LYS A 615 -21.69 11.14 18.42
C LYS A 615 -21.94 12.55 17.89
N LEU A 616 -20.89 13.36 17.76
CA LEU A 616 -20.97 14.74 17.26
C LEU A 616 -21.36 14.80 15.77
N ILE A 617 -20.98 13.80 14.98
CA ILE A 617 -21.44 13.64 13.59
C ILE A 617 -22.93 13.29 13.58
N LYS A 618 -23.36 12.30 14.36
CA LYS A 618 -24.78 11.86 14.36
C LYS A 618 -25.76 12.88 14.94
N SER A 619 -25.29 13.79 15.80
CA SER A 619 -26.13 14.88 16.31
C SER A 619 -26.33 16.04 15.31
N ALA A 620 -25.97 15.86 14.03
CA ALA A 620 -26.03 16.89 12.98
C ALA A 620 -27.42 17.29 12.49
#